data_AF-A0A1V9YR91-F1
#
_entry.id   AF-A0A1V9YR91-F1
#
_cell.length_a   1.000
_cell.length_b   1.000
_cell.length_c   1.000
_cell.angle_alpha   90.00
_cell.angle_beta   90.00
_cell.angle_gamma   90.00
#
_symmetry.space_group_name_H-M   'P 1'
#
loop_
_entity.id
_entity.type
_entity.pdbx_description
1 polymer ?
#
loop_
_entity_poly.entity_id
_entity_poly.type
_entity_poly.pdbx_seq_one_letter_code
_entity_poly.pdbx_strand_id
1 'polypeptide(L)'
;MDWFRVLFGFEEKGRSYAEVQAQFELVGKRQLRSRANGATFDIGTFECLSLAVLREHALGVGSTGQVRVSHVASNDVFLMHCDPSNHHAVFQAASQFNCLEFAHPRAKPENGVTIYALDMTQGPACAIAAGPATVFRNYLVPMRSNDANGCAIERAGQTGSCQINNLDDIEDLLGNEEHQYFHVVNGYTDATNQSLARLNTLLSTVAEDALCDALKIGVHWHAQVPFRARYKMRSADAPKQLVTQAYCSALSCGYSYASTKFWAPFARLVLKASYEAALWTAVINAAMTGCHKVYLTILGGGVFANEQSWIIDAIALAVNKCREFELDVIVVHYKRVDVKVVNELEKAMACLE
;
A
#
# COMPACT_ATOMS: atom_id res chain seq x y z
N MET A 1 -23.31 9.72 0.90
CA MET A 1 -23.01 9.70 2.34
C MET A 1 -21.52 9.87 2.50
N ASP A 2 -21.10 10.74 3.42
CA ASP A 2 -19.71 11.03 3.72
C ASP A 2 -19.20 10.05 4.80
N TRP A 3 -18.30 9.15 4.42
CA TRP A 3 -17.74 8.12 5.30
C TRP A 3 -16.96 8.72 6.48
N PHE A 4 -16.34 9.88 6.26
CA PHE A 4 -15.51 10.56 7.24
C PHE A 4 -16.42 11.10 8.35
N ARG A 5 -17.48 11.81 7.98
CA ARG A 5 -18.49 12.30 8.94
C ARG A 5 -19.16 11.17 9.72
N VAL A 6 -19.41 10.03 9.08
CA VAL A 6 -19.97 8.84 9.76
C VAL A 6 -19.03 8.33 10.87
N LEU A 7 -17.72 8.31 10.65
CA LEU A 7 -16.76 7.84 11.65
C LEU A 7 -16.50 8.85 12.75
N PHE A 8 -16.32 10.11 12.37
CA PHE A 8 -15.70 11.11 13.24
C PHE A 8 -16.69 12.19 13.72
N GLY A 9 -17.90 12.23 13.18
CA GLY A 9 -18.96 13.13 13.63
C GLY A 9 -18.80 14.58 13.17
N PHE A 10 -17.88 14.87 12.25
CA PHE A 10 -17.70 16.19 11.65
C PHE A 10 -17.33 16.09 10.17
N GLU A 11 -17.48 17.18 9.42
CA GLU A 11 -17.10 17.24 8.01
C GLU A 11 -15.66 17.72 7.85
N GLU A 12 -14.87 17.02 7.04
CA GLU A 12 -13.51 17.41 6.69
C GLU A 12 -13.49 18.61 5.73
N LYS A 13 -14.42 18.61 4.77
CA LYS A 13 -14.52 19.64 3.73
C LYS A 13 -14.80 21.01 4.35
N GLY A 14 -14.08 22.02 3.89
CA GLY A 14 -14.23 23.40 4.34
C GLY A 14 -13.45 23.75 5.61
N ARG A 15 -12.68 22.81 6.15
CA ARG A 15 -11.72 23.04 7.25
C ARG A 15 -10.30 23.03 6.72
N SER A 16 -9.42 23.77 7.38
CA SER A 16 -7.98 23.68 7.15
C SER A 16 -7.42 22.36 7.66
N TYR A 17 -6.25 21.96 7.14
CA TYR A 17 -5.56 20.74 7.57
C TYR A 17 -5.31 20.71 9.08
N ALA A 18 -4.90 21.84 9.67
CA ALA A 18 -4.67 21.96 11.11
C ALA A 18 -5.95 21.82 11.95
N GLU A 19 -7.07 22.39 11.48
CA GLU A 19 -8.36 22.25 12.16
C GLU A 19 -8.87 20.80 12.14
N VAL A 20 -8.67 20.08 11.03
CA VAL A 20 -9.00 18.65 10.92
C VAL A 20 -8.08 17.83 11.82
N GLN A 21 -6.77 18.05 11.73
CA GLN A 21 -5.77 17.34 12.55
C GLN A 21 -6.06 17.50 14.06
N ALA A 22 -6.43 18.71 14.50
CA ALA A 22 -6.74 18.99 15.89
C ALA A 22 -7.97 18.23 16.44
N GLN A 23 -8.85 17.70 15.57
CA GLN A 23 -9.96 16.84 15.98
C GLN A 23 -9.53 15.42 16.32
N PHE A 24 -8.27 15.05 16.08
CA PHE A 24 -7.77 13.71 16.31
C PHE A 24 -6.71 13.67 17.39
N GLU A 25 -6.70 12.58 18.13
CA GLU A 25 -5.77 12.34 19.21
C GLU A 25 -5.37 10.87 19.25
N LEU A 26 -4.07 10.62 19.40
CA LEU A 26 -3.58 9.28 19.69
C LEU A 26 -3.80 8.97 21.18
N VAL A 27 -4.52 7.88 21.44
CA VAL A 27 -4.67 7.32 22.78
C VAL A 27 -3.72 6.13 22.90
N GLY A 28 -2.67 6.30 23.68
CA GLY A 28 -1.55 5.35 23.69
C GLY A 28 -0.83 5.32 22.34
N LYS A 29 -0.49 4.11 21.85
CA LYS A 29 0.24 3.93 20.58
C LYS A 29 -0.62 3.39 19.43
N ARG A 30 -1.82 2.90 19.71
CA ARG A 30 -2.58 2.04 18.78
C ARG A 30 -4.05 2.43 18.62
N GLN A 31 -4.48 3.53 19.23
CA GLN A 31 -5.85 3.99 19.16
C GLN A 31 -5.93 5.44 18.70
N LEU A 32 -6.94 5.72 17.88
CA LEU A 32 -7.29 7.06 17.41
C LEU A 32 -8.62 7.46 18.03
N ARG A 33 -8.62 8.56 18.78
CA ARG A 33 -9.84 9.20 19.30
C ARG A 33 -10.22 10.39 18.43
N SER A 34 -11.47 10.45 18.02
CA SER A 34 -12.06 11.68 17.47
C SER A 34 -12.63 12.53 18.62
N ARG A 35 -12.17 13.77 18.73
CA ARG A 35 -12.64 14.74 19.74
C ARG A 35 -14.06 15.21 19.47
N ALA A 36 -14.51 15.20 18.22
CA ALA A 36 -15.80 15.73 17.83
C ALA A 36 -16.98 14.84 18.29
N ASN A 37 -16.83 13.52 18.30
CA ASN A 37 -17.87 12.59 18.74
C ASN A 37 -17.43 11.64 19.89
N GLY A 38 -16.18 11.72 20.35
CA GLY A 38 -15.64 10.86 21.40
C GLY A 38 -15.35 9.42 20.98
N ALA A 39 -15.61 9.03 19.73
CA ALA A 39 -15.36 7.68 19.26
C ALA A 39 -13.87 7.36 19.25
N THR A 40 -13.52 6.14 19.63
CA THR A 40 -12.15 5.63 19.66
C THR A 40 -12.05 4.37 18.82
N PHE A 41 -11.03 4.30 17.97
CA PHE A 41 -10.81 3.21 17.03
C PHE A 41 -9.42 2.61 17.23
N ASP A 42 -9.28 1.29 17.10
CA ASP A 42 -7.98 0.65 17.05
C ASP A 42 -7.37 0.86 15.66
N ILE A 43 -6.35 1.70 15.57
CA ILE A 43 -5.61 1.89 14.31
C ILE A 43 -4.54 0.82 14.14
N GLY A 44 -4.04 0.22 15.22
CA GLY A 44 -2.93 -0.73 15.11
C GLY A 44 -1.58 -0.02 15.04
N THR A 45 -0.64 -0.54 14.28
CA THR A 45 0.69 0.08 14.10
C THR A 45 1.02 0.23 12.62
N PHE A 46 1.74 1.29 12.27
CA PHE A 46 2.11 1.59 10.89
C PHE A 46 3.61 1.82 10.77
N GLU A 47 4.23 1.15 9.81
CA GLU A 47 5.66 1.21 9.54
C GLU A 47 5.91 1.17 8.03
N CYS A 48 7.02 1.76 7.57
CA CYS A 48 7.50 1.62 6.20
C CYS A 48 8.69 0.66 6.24
N LEU A 49 8.49 -0.57 5.76
CA LEU A 49 9.45 -1.67 5.90
C LEU A 49 10.00 -2.04 4.54
N SER A 50 11.34 -2.20 4.45
CA SER A 50 11.98 -2.66 3.23
C SER A 50 11.71 -4.15 2.98
N LEU A 51 11.82 -4.57 1.73
CA LEU A 51 11.71 -5.98 1.36
C LEU A 51 12.69 -6.85 2.15
N ALA A 52 13.94 -6.39 2.32
CA ALA A 52 14.94 -7.12 3.08
C ALA A 52 14.50 -7.38 4.53
N VAL A 53 14.01 -6.33 5.21
CA VAL A 53 13.55 -6.43 6.62
C VAL A 53 12.36 -7.37 6.74
N LEU A 54 11.39 -7.27 5.81
CA LEU A 54 10.23 -8.16 5.80
C LEU A 54 10.63 -9.61 5.55
N ARG A 55 11.51 -9.86 4.57
CA ARG A 55 12.02 -11.19 4.25
C ARG A 55 12.74 -11.80 5.44
N GLU A 56 13.70 -11.08 6.03
CA GLU A 56 14.49 -11.55 7.17
C GLU A 56 13.59 -11.92 8.35
N HIS A 57 12.64 -11.06 8.71
CA HIS A 57 11.72 -11.32 9.81
C HIS A 57 10.81 -12.52 9.50
N ALA A 58 10.24 -12.59 8.29
CA ALA A 58 9.38 -13.70 7.88
C ALA A 58 10.10 -15.04 7.94
N LEU A 59 11.36 -15.13 7.50
CA LEU A 59 12.18 -16.34 7.59
C LEU A 59 12.42 -16.79 9.03
N GLY A 60 12.45 -15.85 9.98
CA GLY A 60 12.65 -16.15 11.40
C GLY A 60 11.40 -16.62 12.16
N VAL A 61 10.20 -16.29 11.66
CA VAL A 61 8.92 -16.55 12.39
C VAL A 61 7.91 -17.40 11.62
N GLY A 62 8.10 -17.56 10.31
CA GLY A 62 7.15 -18.22 9.42
C GLY A 62 7.00 -19.71 9.71
N SER A 63 5.78 -20.21 9.60
CA SER A 63 5.48 -21.65 9.68
C SER A 63 5.68 -22.31 8.32
N THR A 64 6.33 -23.48 8.32
CA THR A 64 6.48 -24.30 7.12
C THR A 64 5.13 -24.87 6.67
N GLY A 65 4.96 -24.98 5.35
CA GLY A 65 3.72 -25.48 4.75
C GLY A 65 3.76 -25.39 3.24
N GLN A 66 2.63 -25.00 2.64
CA GLN A 66 2.51 -24.79 1.21
C GLN A 66 1.69 -23.55 0.91
N VAL A 67 2.00 -22.90 -0.21
CA VAL A 67 1.21 -21.81 -0.76
C VAL A 67 0.07 -22.37 -1.61
N ARG A 68 -1.16 -21.93 -1.33
CA ARG A 68 -2.32 -22.14 -2.21
C ARG A 68 -2.63 -20.85 -2.93
N VAL A 69 -2.89 -20.93 -4.23
CA VAL A 69 -3.29 -19.77 -5.04
C VAL A 69 -4.72 -19.97 -5.52
N SER A 70 -5.57 -18.99 -5.28
CA SER A 70 -6.96 -18.96 -5.74
C SER A 70 -7.31 -17.59 -6.32
N HIS A 71 -8.41 -17.53 -7.08
CA HIS A 71 -8.84 -16.32 -7.76
C HIS A 71 -10.28 -15.98 -7.35
N VAL A 72 -10.53 -14.70 -7.06
CA VAL A 72 -11.87 -14.21 -6.73
C VAL A 72 -12.19 -12.95 -7.50
N ALA A 73 -13.46 -12.81 -7.88
CA ALA A 73 -13.98 -11.56 -8.41
C ALA A 73 -14.51 -10.68 -7.27
N SER A 74 -14.15 -9.41 -7.26
CA SER A 74 -14.72 -8.43 -6.34
C SER A 74 -15.24 -7.22 -7.11
N ASN A 75 -16.45 -6.79 -6.75
CA ASN A 75 -16.97 -5.49 -7.16
C ASN A 75 -16.49 -4.38 -6.22
N ASP A 76 -16.04 -4.74 -5.01
CA ASP A 76 -15.70 -3.79 -3.97
C ASP A 76 -14.86 -4.44 -2.85
N VAL A 77 -13.55 -4.23 -2.88
CA VAL A 77 -12.63 -4.75 -1.86
C VAL A 77 -12.91 -4.19 -0.46
N PHE A 78 -13.60 -3.05 -0.35
CA PHE A 78 -14.08 -2.54 0.94
C PHE A 78 -14.97 -3.56 1.65
N LEU A 79 -15.85 -4.24 0.91
CA LEU A 79 -16.78 -5.22 1.50
C LEU A 79 -16.05 -6.49 1.93
N MET A 80 -14.96 -6.85 1.25
CA MET A 80 -14.11 -7.97 1.66
C MET A 80 -13.40 -7.69 3.00
N HIS A 81 -13.02 -6.44 3.26
CA HIS A 81 -12.48 -6.03 4.57
C HIS A 81 -13.54 -6.12 5.68
N CYS A 82 -14.81 -5.86 5.35
CA CYS A 82 -15.93 -5.93 6.28
C CYS A 82 -16.33 -7.37 6.64
N ASP A 83 -15.95 -8.36 5.83
CA ASP A 83 -16.32 -9.76 6.01
C ASP A 83 -15.61 -10.34 7.26
N PRO A 84 -16.36 -10.80 8.28
CA PRO A 84 -15.78 -11.44 9.46
C PRO A 84 -14.91 -12.67 9.14
N SER A 85 -15.13 -13.33 8.00
CA SER A 85 -14.31 -14.47 7.56
C SER A 85 -12.88 -14.06 7.18
N ASN A 86 -12.62 -12.77 7.03
CA ASN A 86 -11.32 -12.16 6.74
C ASN A 86 -10.72 -11.45 7.95
N HIS A 87 -11.19 -11.77 9.16
CA HIS A 87 -10.53 -11.33 10.39
C HIS A 87 -9.04 -11.71 10.36
N HIS A 88 -8.18 -10.72 10.63
CA HIS A 88 -6.72 -10.79 10.53
C HIS A 88 -6.14 -11.08 9.15
N ALA A 89 -6.92 -11.10 8.07
CA ALA A 89 -6.37 -11.28 6.73
C ALA A 89 -5.48 -10.09 6.32
N VAL A 90 -4.50 -10.36 5.46
CA VAL A 90 -3.69 -9.32 4.81
C VAL A 90 -4.34 -8.89 3.51
N PHE A 91 -4.42 -7.58 3.27
CA PHE A 91 -4.85 -7.01 2.01
C PHE A 91 -3.72 -6.18 1.40
N GLN A 92 -3.27 -6.55 0.20
CA GLN A 92 -2.43 -5.70 -0.62
C GLN A 92 -3.30 -4.55 -1.16
N ALA A 93 -3.04 -3.34 -0.69
CA ALA A 93 -3.69 -2.13 -1.18
C ALA A 93 -2.85 -1.52 -2.31
N ALA A 94 -3.50 -1.26 -3.44
CA ALA A 94 -2.89 -0.49 -4.52
C ALA A 94 -2.73 0.97 -4.07
N SER A 95 -1.50 1.38 -3.82
CA SER A 95 -1.15 2.64 -3.18
C SER A 95 -0.13 3.43 -4.00
N GLN A 96 0.16 4.63 -3.53
CA GLN A 96 1.26 5.49 -3.93
C GLN A 96 2.43 5.30 -2.97
N PHE A 97 3.63 5.77 -3.35
CA PHE A 97 4.83 5.64 -2.52
C PHE A 97 4.77 6.42 -1.19
N ASN A 98 3.78 7.31 -1.02
CA ASN A 98 3.52 8.02 0.24
C ASN A 98 2.42 7.37 1.11
N CYS A 99 1.90 6.21 0.71
CA CYS A 99 0.82 5.50 1.41
C CYS A 99 -0.50 6.29 1.53
N LEU A 100 -0.80 7.14 0.54
CA LEU A 100 -2.01 7.97 0.43
C LEU A 100 -2.65 7.84 -0.96
N GLU A 101 -3.95 7.58 -0.99
CA GLU A 101 -4.71 7.12 -2.16
C GLU A 101 -5.42 8.26 -2.90
N PHE A 102 -4.69 9.34 -3.15
CA PHE A 102 -5.20 10.46 -3.95
C PHE A 102 -5.35 10.05 -5.42
N ALA A 103 -6.26 10.68 -6.18
CA ALA A 103 -6.52 10.26 -7.58
C ALA A 103 -5.55 10.88 -8.62
N HIS A 104 -4.77 11.89 -8.23
CA HIS A 104 -3.89 12.62 -9.16
C HIS A 104 -2.63 13.15 -8.46
N PRO A 105 -1.47 13.22 -9.15
CA PRO A 105 -0.20 13.77 -8.62
C PRO A 105 -0.21 15.25 -8.19
N ARG A 106 -1.33 15.96 -8.37
CA ARG A 106 -1.48 17.37 -7.95
C ARG A 106 -2.20 17.49 -6.61
N ALA A 107 -2.87 16.42 -6.18
CA ALA A 107 -3.48 16.37 -4.88
C ALA A 107 -2.39 16.21 -3.82
N LYS A 108 -2.63 16.83 -2.68
CA LYS A 108 -1.73 16.88 -1.54
C LYS A 108 -2.47 16.35 -0.30
N PRO A 109 -1.74 15.92 0.75
CA PRO A 109 -2.36 15.53 2.02
C PRO A 109 -3.37 16.54 2.59
N GLU A 110 -3.15 17.83 2.35
CA GLU A 110 -4.03 18.93 2.77
C GLU A 110 -5.38 18.96 2.07
N ASN A 111 -5.56 18.24 0.96
CA ASN A 111 -6.87 18.10 0.31
C ASN A 111 -7.84 17.19 1.08
N GLY A 112 -7.35 16.48 2.10
CA GLY A 112 -8.15 15.62 2.97
C GLY A 112 -8.47 14.26 2.35
N VAL A 113 -8.78 13.30 3.21
CA VAL A 113 -8.97 11.89 2.82
C VAL A 113 -10.42 11.59 2.42
N THR A 114 -11.38 12.44 2.78
CA THR A 114 -12.81 12.29 2.42
C THR A 114 -13.00 12.11 0.92
N ILE A 115 -12.16 12.77 0.11
CA ILE A 115 -12.23 12.75 -1.35
C ILE A 115 -11.93 11.37 -1.95
N TYR A 116 -11.37 10.43 -1.18
CA TYR A 116 -11.17 9.04 -1.60
C TYR A 116 -12.50 8.39 -2.01
N ALA A 117 -13.63 8.84 -1.47
CA ALA A 117 -14.95 8.34 -1.86
C ALA A 117 -15.33 8.64 -3.31
N LEU A 118 -14.63 9.55 -3.98
CA LEU A 118 -14.83 9.91 -5.39
C LEU A 118 -14.04 9.02 -6.34
N ASP A 119 -13.11 8.22 -5.82
CA ASP A 119 -12.30 7.28 -6.59
C ASP A 119 -12.77 5.84 -6.29
N MET A 120 -13.21 5.15 -7.34
CA MET A 120 -13.76 3.80 -7.26
C MET A 120 -12.71 2.71 -7.51
N THR A 121 -11.42 3.06 -7.54
CA THR A 121 -10.33 2.09 -7.61
C THR A 121 -10.12 1.37 -6.27
N GLN A 122 -9.30 0.31 -6.30
CA GLN A 122 -9.12 -0.57 -5.14
C GLN A 122 -8.39 0.10 -3.97
N GLY A 123 -7.41 0.97 -4.25
CA GLY A 123 -6.66 1.69 -3.21
C GLY A 123 -7.54 2.48 -2.25
N PRO A 124 -8.32 3.45 -2.76
CA PRO A 124 -9.30 4.21 -1.98
C PRO A 124 -10.31 3.32 -1.24
N ALA A 125 -10.76 2.23 -1.86
CA ALA A 125 -11.68 1.30 -1.21
C ALA A 125 -11.03 0.61 0.02
N CYS A 126 -9.77 0.15 -0.09
CA CYS A 126 -9.00 -0.38 1.04
C CYS A 126 -8.78 0.70 2.11
N ALA A 127 -8.36 1.91 1.71
CA ALA A 127 -8.10 3.01 2.64
C ALA A 127 -9.36 3.40 3.43
N ILE A 128 -10.52 3.53 2.77
CA ILE A 128 -11.76 3.88 3.46
C ILE A 128 -12.25 2.75 4.36
N ALA A 129 -12.02 1.48 4.00
CA ALA A 129 -12.42 0.34 4.84
C ALA A 129 -11.78 0.41 6.24
N ALA A 130 -10.52 0.83 6.30
CA ALA A 130 -9.81 1.12 7.55
C ALA A 130 -9.67 2.64 7.77
N GLY A 131 -10.76 3.39 7.63
CA GLY A 131 -10.77 4.85 7.68
C GLY A 131 -9.98 5.50 8.83
N PRO A 132 -10.05 5.02 10.09
CA PRO A 132 -9.23 5.54 11.18
C PRO A 132 -7.71 5.41 10.94
N ALA A 133 -7.26 4.27 10.40
CA ALA A 133 -5.87 4.05 10.04
C ALA A 133 -5.43 4.98 8.88
N THR A 134 -6.33 5.27 7.94
CA THR A 134 -6.10 6.23 6.85
C THR A 134 -5.97 7.66 7.36
N VAL A 135 -6.82 8.08 8.29
CA VAL A 135 -6.69 9.37 8.97
C VAL A 135 -5.35 9.47 9.70
N PHE A 136 -4.91 8.40 10.36
CA PHE A 136 -3.59 8.37 10.98
C PHE A 136 -2.47 8.60 9.95
N ARG A 137 -2.45 7.86 8.83
CA ARG A 137 -1.41 8.00 7.80
C ARG A 137 -1.36 9.39 7.18
N ASN A 138 -2.49 10.07 7.04
CA ASN A 138 -2.53 11.44 6.52
C ASN A 138 -2.16 12.47 7.59
N TYR A 139 -2.82 12.42 8.75
CA TYR A 139 -2.83 13.52 9.72
C TYR A 139 -1.89 13.34 10.92
N LEU A 140 -1.49 12.12 11.27
CA LEU A 140 -0.83 11.87 12.57
C LEU A 140 0.43 11.01 12.50
N VAL A 141 0.74 10.42 11.35
CA VAL A 141 1.98 9.65 11.19
C VAL A 141 3.17 10.53 11.57
N PRO A 142 4.10 10.05 12.41
CA PRO A 142 5.29 10.82 12.76
C PRO A 142 6.13 11.08 11.51
N MET A 143 6.39 12.35 11.23
CA MET A 143 7.20 12.80 10.11
C MET A 143 8.41 13.56 10.63
N ARG A 144 9.55 13.36 9.98
CA ARG A 144 10.75 14.17 10.17
C ARG A 144 10.84 15.20 9.04
N SER A 145 11.10 16.45 9.40
CA SER A 145 11.36 17.53 8.46
C SER A 145 12.46 18.43 9.01
N ASN A 146 12.94 19.38 8.21
CA ASN A 146 13.87 20.40 8.67
C ASN A 146 13.14 21.73 8.91
N ASP A 147 13.54 22.47 9.93
CA ASP A 147 13.10 23.85 10.14
C ASP A 147 13.79 24.81 9.14
N ALA A 148 13.49 26.11 9.25
CA ALA A 148 14.06 27.14 8.38
C ALA A 148 15.60 27.25 8.45
N ASN A 149 16.23 26.71 9.49
CA ASN A 149 17.68 26.70 9.70
C ASN A 149 18.32 25.35 9.35
N GLY A 150 17.53 24.38 8.86
CA GLY A 150 18.01 23.03 8.55
C GLY A 150 18.05 22.07 9.73
N CYS A 151 17.52 22.44 10.90
CA CYS A 151 17.49 21.55 12.07
C CYS A 151 16.32 20.57 11.97
N ALA A 152 16.58 19.29 12.25
CA ALA A 152 15.56 18.26 12.25
C ALA A 152 14.48 18.52 13.32
N ILE A 153 13.23 18.52 12.90
CA ILE A 153 12.05 18.64 13.74
C ILE A 153 11.10 17.47 13.46
N GLU A 154 10.45 17.00 14.51
CA GLU A 154 9.35 16.05 14.39
C GLU A 154 8.03 16.80 14.23
N ARG A 155 7.18 16.30 13.33
CA ARG A 155 5.84 16.83 13.11
C ARG A 155 4.85 15.70 12.87
N ALA A 156 3.58 15.97 13.13
CA ALA A 156 2.51 15.01 12.88
C ALA A 156 1.94 15.18 11.47
N GLY A 157 1.79 14.05 10.77
CA GLY A 157 1.10 13.94 9.49
C GLY A 157 1.89 14.43 8.29
N GLN A 158 1.47 13.96 7.12
CA GLN A 158 2.06 14.27 5.83
C GLN A 158 1.52 15.62 5.32
N THR A 159 2.33 16.36 4.58
CA THR A 159 1.95 17.62 3.92
C THR A 159 2.55 17.71 2.53
N GLY A 160 2.14 18.67 1.72
CA GLY A 160 2.70 18.88 0.39
C GLY A 160 4.22 19.02 0.35
N SER A 161 4.87 19.41 1.45
CA SER A 161 6.33 19.58 1.56
C SER A 161 7.05 18.48 2.36
N CYS A 162 6.34 17.51 2.92
CA CYS A 162 6.93 16.45 3.74
C CYS A 162 6.01 15.23 3.71
N GLN A 163 6.43 14.20 2.99
CA GLN A 163 5.66 12.98 2.76
C GLN A 163 6.55 11.76 2.93
N ILE A 164 5.90 10.63 3.21
CA ILE A 164 6.55 9.33 3.13
C ILE A 164 6.98 9.12 1.68
N ASN A 165 8.13 8.48 1.50
CA ASN A 165 8.61 8.08 0.19
C ASN A 165 9.20 6.68 0.28
N ASN A 166 8.43 5.68 -0.13
CA ASN A 166 8.85 4.29 -0.12
C ASN A 166 9.84 3.90 -1.23
N LEU A 167 10.31 4.86 -2.03
CA LEU A 167 11.45 4.71 -2.96
C LEU A 167 12.74 5.35 -2.44
N ASP A 168 12.74 6.00 -1.28
CA ASP A 168 13.88 6.76 -0.77
C ASP A 168 15.21 5.97 -0.77
N ASP A 169 15.24 4.75 -0.23
CA ASP A 169 16.46 3.93 -0.20
C ASP A 169 16.91 3.52 -1.61
N ILE A 170 15.98 3.34 -2.55
CA ILE A 170 16.30 3.08 -3.96
C ILE A 170 16.85 4.34 -4.61
N GLU A 171 16.28 5.51 -4.33
CA GLU A 171 16.79 6.78 -4.82
C GLU A 171 18.23 7.03 -4.35
N ASP A 172 18.52 6.74 -3.09
CA ASP A 172 19.87 6.83 -2.52
C ASP A 172 20.85 5.86 -3.22
N LEU A 173 20.47 4.59 -3.39
CA LEU A 173 21.29 3.58 -4.07
C LEU A 173 21.58 3.93 -5.55
N LEU A 174 20.63 4.61 -6.20
CA LEU A 174 20.78 5.06 -7.58
C LEU A 174 21.48 6.41 -7.70
N GLY A 175 21.74 7.13 -6.60
CA GLY A 175 22.21 8.52 -6.65
C GLY A 175 21.21 9.44 -7.36
N ASN A 176 19.91 9.19 -7.18
CA ASN A 176 18.85 9.86 -7.93
C ASN A 176 18.79 11.37 -7.63
N GLU A 177 19.18 11.79 -6.42
CA GLU A 177 19.28 13.22 -6.07
C GLU A 177 20.25 13.98 -7.00
N GLU A 178 21.38 13.38 -7.38
CA GLU A 178 22.33 14.00 -8.31
C GLU A 178 21.90 13.79 -9.77
N HIS A 179 21.52 12.56 -10.12
CA HIS A 179 21.36 12.15 -11.52
C HIS A 179 19.98 12.41 -12.10
N GLN A 180 18.98 12.64 -11.25
CA GLN A 180 17.61 12.99 -11.60
C GLN A 180 17.05 12.05 -12.70
N TYR A 181 17.08 10.75 -12.43
CA TYR A 181 16.56 9.73 -13.33
C TYR A 181 15.03 9.76 -13.39
N PHE A 182 14.41 9.96 -12.24
CA PHE A 182 12.98 10.14 -12.06
C PHE A 182 12.72 11.05 -10.86
N HIS A 183 11.47 11.49 -10.68
CA HIS A 183 11.04 12.27 -9.53
C HIS A 183 9.82 11.61 -8.90
N VAL A 184 9.72 11.69 -7.57
CA VAL A 184 8.52 11.30 -6.82
C VAL A 184 7.77 12.56 -6.40
N VAL A 185 6.55 12.77 -6.91
CA VAL A 185 5.71 13.94 -6.62
C VAL A 185 4.37 13.46 -6.06
N ASN A 186 4.09 13.79 -4.80
CA ASN A 186 2.90 13.33 -4.09
C ASN A 186 2.69 11.79 -4.15
N GLY A 187 3.80 11.04 -4.12
CA GLY A 187 3.80 9.58 -4.19
C GLY A 187 3.70 8.98 -5.61
N TYR A 188 3.69 9.81 -6.65
CA TYR A 188 3.71 9.38 -8.06
C TYR A 188 5.09 9.57 -8.66
N THR A 189 5.50 8.65 -9.53
CA THR A 189 6.76 8.73 -10.27
C THR A 189 6.56 9.40 -11.63
N ASP A 190 7.41 10.37 -11.94
CA ASP A 190 7.48 11.03 -13.25
C ASP A 190 8.92 11.08 -13.77
N ALA A 191 9.09 11.00 -15.08
CA ALA A 191 10.38 10.98 -15.76
C ALA A 191 10.23 11.35 -17.25
N THR A 192 11.37 11.44 -17.94
CA THR A 192 11.42 11.58 -19.40
C THR A 192 12.03 10.32 -20.02
N ASN A 193 11.78 10.07 -21.30
CA ASN A 193 12.45 8.97 -22.01
C ASN A 193 13.98 9.06 -21.92
N GLN A 194 14.53 10.29 -21.96
CA GLN A 194 15.97 10.51 -21.87
C GLN A 194 16.52 10.16 -20.48
N SER A 195 15.83 10.54 -19.41
CA SER A 195 16.27 10.21 -18.04
C SER A 195 16.16 8.72 -17.75
N LEU A 196 15.08 8.08 -18.20
CA LEU A 196 14.93 6.63 -18.08
C LEU A 196 15.90 5.84 -18.96
N ALA A 197 16.31 6.36 -20.12
CA ALA A 197 17.36 5.72 -20.92
C ALA A 197 18.68 5.65 -20.14
N ARG A 198 19.03 6.73 -19.40
CA ARG A 198 20.21 6.71 -18.53
C ARG A 198 20.03 5.74 -17.36
N LEU A 199 18.85 5.74 -16.74
CA LEU A 199 18.53 4.80 -15.66
C LEU A 199 18.67 3.36 -16.13
N ASN A 200 18.15 3.02 -17.31
CA ASN A 200 18.22 1.66 -17.85
C ASN A 200 19.66 1.20 -18.13
N THR A 201 20.57 2.11 -18.49
CA THR A 201 22.00 1.80 -18.59
C THR A 201 22.61 1.50 -17.22
N LEU A 202 22.17 2.16 -16.16
CA LEU A 202 22.61 1.86 -14.80
C LEU A 202 22.01 0.55 -14.28
N LEU A 203 20.70 0.34 -14.48
CA LEU A 203 20.01 -0.87 -14.04
C LEU A 203 20.53 -2.15 -14.71
N SER A 204 21.21 -2.07 -15.86
CA SER A 204 21.85 -3.23 -16.48
C SER A 204 23.20 -3.61 -15.86
N THR A 205 23.76 -2.77 -14.99
CA THR A 205 25.05 -3.01 -14.33
C THR A 205 24.91 -3.21 -12.82
N VAL A 206 23.86 -2.66 -12.19
CA VAL A 206 23.56 -2.81 -10.76
C VAL A 206 22.88 -4.17 -10.51
N ALA A 207 23.22 -4.79 -9.38
CA ALA A 207 22.55 -6.03 -8.96
C ALA A 207 21.08 -5.76 -8.62
N GLU A 208 20.16 -6.37 -9.37
CA GLU A 208 18.71 -6.19 -9.20
C GLU A 208 18.24 -6.50 -7.76
N ASP A 209 18.82 -7.53 -7.13
CA ASP A 209 18.45 -7.93 -5.77
C ASP A 209 18.67 -6.82 -4.73
N ALA A 210 19.76 -6.06 -4.84
CA ALA A 210 20.04 -4.98 -3.89
C ALA A 210 18.99 -3.86 -3.96
N LEU A 211 18.53 -3.54 -5.17
CA LEU A 211 17.47 -2.56 -5.39
C LEU A 211 16.10 -3.09 -4.96
N CYS A 212 15.80 -4.36 -5.24
CA CYS A 212 14.58 -5.01 -4.76
C CYS A 212 14.52 -4.98 -3.23
N ASP A 213 15.62 -5.34 -2.57
CA ASP A 213 15.76 -5.41 -1.12
C ASP A 213 15.56 -4.05 -0.42
N ALA A 214 15.92 -2.97 -1.10
CA ALA A 214 15.75 -1.60 -0.63
C ALA A 214 14.31 -1.06 -0.78
N LEU A 215 13.47 -1.65 -1.64
CA LEU A 215 12.09 -1.17 -1.82
C LEU A 215 11.32 -1.26 -0.50
N LYS A 216 10.66 -0.16 -0.09
CA LYS A 216 9.77 -0.15 1.06
C LYS A 216 8.31 -0.32 0.66
N ILE A 217 7.52 -0.85 1.58
CA ILE A 217 6.05 -0.77 1.54
C ILE A 217 5.53 -0.25 2.87
N GLY A 218 4.38 0.42 2.85
CA GLY A 218 3.70 0.79 4.09
C GLY A 218 2.92 -0.40 4.63
N VAL A 219 3.17 -0.84 5.86
CA VAL A 219 2.39 -1.91 6.50
C VAL A 219 1.63 -1.34 7.68
N HIS A 220 0.30 -1.46 7.63
CA HIS A 220 -0.58 -1.10 8.74
C HIS A 220 -1.11 -2.39 9.38
N TRP A 221 -0.49 -2.79 10.49
CA TRP A 221 -0.79 -4.02 11.20
C TRP A 221 -2.05 -3.88 12.05
N HIS A 222 -2.99 -4.82 11.92
CA HIS A 222 -4.17 -4.94 12.78
C HIS A 222 -5.04 -3.67 12.86
N ALA A 223 -5.24 -3.01 11.73
CA ALA A 223 -6.14 -1.87 11.61
C ALA A 223 -7.60 -2.29 11.75
N GLN A 224 -8.37 -1.55 12.53
CA GLN A 224 -9.81 -1.78 12.66
C GLN A 224 -10.55 -1.40 11.38
N VAL A 225 -11.47 -2.29 10.98
CA VAL A 225 -12.52 -2.03 9.99
C VAL A 225 -13.80 -1.69 10.76
N PRO A 226 -14.15 -0.40 10.93
CA PRO A 226 -15.30 0.02 11.73
C PRO A 226 -16.65 -0.21 11.04
N PHE A 227 -16.65 -0.68 9.79
CA PHE A 227 -17.83 -0.82 8.94
C PHE A 227 -18.30 -2.27 8.78
N ARG A 228 -19.61 -2.49 8.68
CA ARG A 228 -20.22 -3.78 8.27
C ARG A 228 -20.65 -3.81 6.81
N ALA A 229 -20.78 -2.63 6.22
CA ALA A 229 -21.08 -2.37 4.82
C ALA A 229 -20.67 -0.92 4.54
N ARG A 230 -20.64 -0.49 3.26
CA ARG A 230 -20.26 0.88 2.88
C ARG A 230 -20.97 1.91 3.76
N TYR A 231 -20.17 2.58 4.58
CA TYR A 231 -20.54 3.69 5.47
C TYR A 231 -21.62 3.34 6.51
N LYS A 232 -21.80 2.04 6.80
CA LYS A 232 -22.64 1.55 7.89
C LYS A 232 -21.74 0.97 8.97
N MET A 233 -21.75 1.60 10.14
CA MET A 233 -20.95 1.18 11.28
C MET A 233 -21.31 -0.22 11.75
N ARG A 234 -20.30 -0.95 12.22
CA ARG A 234 -20.51 -2.14 13.07
C ARG A 234 -21.08 -1.68 14.41
N SER A 235 -21.84 -2.55 15.05
CA SER A 235 -22.34 -2.28 16.39
C SER A 235 -21.18 -2.26 17.39
N ALA A 236 -21.27 -1.43 18.43
CA ALA A 236 -20.21 -1.26 19.42
C ALA A 236 -19.93 -2.53 20.25
N ASP A 237 -20.92 -3.42 20.36
CA ASP A 237 -20.87 -4.72 21.04
C ASP A 237 -20.37 -5.87 20.14
N ALA A 238 -20.25 -5.66 18.83
CA ALA A 238 -19.77 -6.70 17.91
C ALA A 238 -18.25 -6.91 18.08
N PRO A 239 -17.74 -8.17 17.99
CA PRO A 239 -16.30 -8.44 18.03
C PRO A 239 -15.56 -7.58 17.01
N LYS A 240 -14.40 -7.01 17.35
CA LYS A 240 -13.67 -6.11 16.44
C LYS A 240 -13.31 -6.83 15.14
N GLN A 241 -13.43 -6.13 14.01
CA GLN A 241 -12.90 -6.59 12.74
C GLN A 241 -11.54 -5.92 12.55
N LEU A 242 -10.47 -6.72 12.51
CA LEU A 242 -9.10 -6.26 12.34
C LEU A 242 -8.52 -6.87 11.07
N VAL A 243 -7.74 -6.10 10.32
CA VAL A 243 -7.02 -6.57 9.12
C VAL A 243 -5.62 -5.98 9.10
N THR A 244 -4.72 -6.57 8.33
CA THR A 244 -3.42 -5.95 8.01
C THR A 244 -3.47 -5.44 6.57
N GLN A 245 -2.99 -4.22 6.35
CA GLN A 245 -2.95 -3.62 5.00
C GLN A 245 -1.51 -3.39 4.59
N ALA A 246 -1.11 -3.99 3.46
CA ALA A 246 0.17 -3.79 2.81
C ALA A 246 -0.03 -2.78 1.66
N TYR A 247 0.35 -1.53 1.89
CA TYR A 247 0.30 -0.43 0.93
C TYR A 247 1.50 -0.51 0.00
N CYS A 248 1.32 -1.21 -1.12
CA CYS A 248 2.31 -1.40 -2.16
C CYS A 248 2.05 -0.42 -3.31
N SER A 249 3.11 0.14 -3.90
CA SER A 249 2.99 1.00 -5.07
C SER A 249 3.67 0.40 -6.29
N ALA A 250 3.02 0.51 -7.44
CA ALA A 250 3.68 0.35 -8.73
C ALA A 250 4.12 1.72 -9.26
N LEU A 251 5.06 1.74 -10.19
CA LEU A 251 5.41 2.98 -10.90
C LEU A 251 4.21 3.52 -11.67
N SER A 252 3.95 4.82 -11.56
CA SER A 252 2.83 5.49 -12.21
C SER A 252 3.11 5.83 -13.67
N CYS A 253 3.42 4.81 -14.48
CA CYS A 253 3.82 4.97 -15.88
C CYS A 253 2.81 5.79 -16.70
N GLY A 254 1.50 5.57 -16.47
CA GLY A 254 0.40 6.28 -17.14
C GLY A 254 0.24 7.75 -16.77
N TYR A 255 0.92 8.23 -15.73
CA TYR A 255 0.90 9.65 -15.31
C TYR A 255 2.17 10.40 -15.74
N SER A 256 3.08 9.73 -16.45
CA SER A 256 4.35 10.29 -16.91
C SER A 256 4.35 10.61 -18.40
N TYR A 257 5.18 11.56 -18.83
CA TYR A 257 5.43 11.83 -20.24
C TYR A 257 6.30 10.75 -20.92
N ALA A 258 6.98 9.92 -20.13
CA ALA A 258 7.80 8.84 -20.67
C ALA A 258 6.96 7.64 -21.14
N SER A 259 7.42 6.97 -22.19
CA SER A 259 6.80 5.75 -22.69
C SER A 259 7.00 4.59 -21.70
N THR A 260 5.96 3.76 -21.54
CA THR A 260 6.00 2.52 -20.76
C THR A 260 7.19 1.63 -21.11
N LYS A 261 7.66 1.63 -22.37
CA LYS A 261 8.85 0.89 -22.81
C LYS A 261 10.10 1.28 -22.01
N PHE A 262 10.29 2.56 -21.72
CA PHE A 262 11.46 3.03 -20.97
C PHE A 262 11.31 2.78 -19.48
N TRP A 263 10.08 2.72 -18.95
CA TRP A 263 9.81 2.33 -17.57
C TRP A 263 10.03 0.84 -17.30
N ALA A 264 9.92 -0.01 -18.33
CA ALA A 264 9.82 -1.47 -18.16
C ALA A 264 10.86 -2.11 -17.21
N PRO A 265 12.17 -1.80 -17.28
CA PRO A 265 13.14 -2.41 -16.37
C PRO A 265 12.86 -2.06 -14.90
N PHE A 266 12.63 -0.77 -14.62
CA PHE A 266 12.38 -0.31 -13.26
C PHE A 266 11.00 -0.73 -12.75
N ALA A 267 9.98 -0.71 -13.61
CA ALA A 267 8.61 -1.12 -13.25
C ALA A 267 8.55 -2.60 -12.86
N ARG A 268 9.24 -3.47 -13.62
CA ARG A 268 9.35 -4.90 -13.28
C ARG A 268 10.03 -5.12 -11.93
N LEU A 269 11.11 -4.39 -11.65
CA LEU A 269 11.84 -4.45 -10.37
C LEU A 269 10.91 -4.09 -9.20
N VAL A 270 10.24 -2.93 -9.29
CA VAL A 270 9.32 -2.46 -8.24
C VAL A 270 8.15 -3.42 -8.04
N LEU A 271 7.58 -3.98 -9.11
CA LEU A 271 6.50 -4.96 -9.02
C LEU A 271 6.97 -6.25 -8.32
N LYS A 272 8.12 -6.81 -8.70
CA LYS A 272 8.70 -8.01 -8.08
C LYS A 272 8.84 -7.80 -6.56
N ALA A 273 9.51 -6.72 -6.17
CA ALA A 273 9.75 -6.42 -4.77
C ALA A 273 8.45 -6.12 -4.00
N SER A 274 7.49 -5.42 -4.62
CA SER A 274 6.20 -5.10 -4.00
C SER A 274 5.34 -6.34 -3.68
N TYR A 275 5.26 -7.30 -4.61
CA TYR A 275 4.52 -8.54 -4.39
C TYR A 275 5.23 -9.44 -3.38
N GLU A 276 6.55 -9.53 -3.46
CA GLU A 276 7.34 -10.28 -2.51
C GLU A 276 7.18 -9.72 -1.08
N ALA A 277 7.28 -8.41 -0.90
CA ALA A 277 7.10 -7.75 0.39
C ALA A 277 5.69 -7.96 0.97
N ALA A 278 4.65 -7.96 0.12
CA ALA A 278 3.29 -8.25 0.53
C ALA A 278 3.11 -9.69 1.04
N LEU A 279 3.78 -10.67 0.41
CA LEU A 279 3.72 -12.07 0.86
C LEU A 279 4.54 -12.29 2.13
N TRP A 280 5.72 -11.66 2.27
CA TRP A 280 6.46 -11.72 3.54
C TRP A 280 5.69 -11.07 4.70
N THR A 281 4.97 -9.97 4.42
CA THR A 281 4.02 -9.38 5.36
C THR A 281 2.94 -10.39 5.78
N ALA A 282 2.43 -11.19 4.85
CA ALA A 282 1.45 -12.24 5.14
C ALA A 282 2.02 -13.37 6.01
N VAL A 283 3.28 -13.78 5.78
CA VAL A 283 3.96 -14.78 6.62
C VAL A 283 4.09 -14.27 8.06
N ILE A 284 4.56 -13.03 8.25
CA ILE A 284 4.69 -12.41 9.58
C ILE A 284 3.30 -12.30 10.23
N ASN A 285 2.29 -11.83 9.49
CA ASN A 285 0.93 -11.71 9.98
C ASN A 285 0.35 -13.07 10.43
N ALA A 286 0.61 -14.13 9.67
CA ALA A 286 0.18 -15.48 10.01
C ALA A 286 0.83 -15.96 11.32
N ALA A 287 2.12 -15.72 11.52
CA ALA A 287 2.79 -16.04 12.78
C ALA A 287 2.20 -15.27 13.98
N MET A 288 1.74 -14.03 13.77
CA MET A 288 1.16 -13.18 14.81
C MET A 288 -0.31 -13.49 15.13
N THR A 289 -1.08 -13.99 14.17
CA THR A 289 -2.55 -14.04 14.25
C THR A 289 -3.16 -15.41 13.96
N GLY A 290 -2.40 -16.34 13.38
CA GLY A 290 -2.89 -17.59 12.83
C GLY A 290 -3.67 -17.44 11.51
N CYS A 291 -3.75 -16.24 10.93
CA CYS A 291 -4.46 -16.02 9.67
C CYS A 291 -3.49 -16.03 8.48
N HIS A 292 -3.63 -17.04 7.62
CA HIS A 292 -2.77 -17.27 6.46
C HIS A 292 -3.29 -16.63 5.17
N LYS A 293 -4.44 -15.93 5.21
CA LYS A 293 -5.08 -15.33 4.03
C LYS A 293 -4.40 -14.03 3.62
N VAL A 294 -4.03 -13.93 2.34
CA VAL A 294 -3.54 -12.69 1.73
C VAL A 294 -4.25 -12.41 0.40
N TYR A 295 -4.85 -11.23 0.31
CA TYR A 295 -5.51 -10.75 -0.90
C TYR A 295 -4.54 -9.91 -1.73
N LEU A 296 -4.22 -10.38 -2.93
CA LEU A 296 -3.39 -9.65 -3.89
C LEU A 296 -4.26 -8.92 -4.89
N THR A 297 -3.89 -7.67 -5.19
CA THR A 297 -4.52 -6.89 -6.26
C THR A 297 -3.67 -6.98 -7.53
N ILE A 298 -4.26 -6.74 -8.71
CA ILE A 298 -3.51 -6.49 -9.95
C ILE A 298 -2.92 -5.07 -9.86
N LEU A 299 -1.73 -4.97 -9.26
CA LEU A 299 -1.10 -3.72 -8.83
C LEU A 299 -0.61 -2.93 -10.05
N GLY A 300 -1.11 -1.72 -10.23
CA GLY A 300 -0.67 -0.80 -11.28
C GLY A 300 -1.14 -1.13 -12.72
N GLY A 301 -1.90 -2.21 -12.93
CA GLY A 301 -2.39 -2.62 -14.26
C GLY A 301 -3.55 -1.79 -14.84
N GLY A 302 -4.06 -0.81 -14.08
CA GLY A 302 -5.10 0.11 -14.50
C GLY A 302 -4.53 1.47 -14.92
N VAL A 303 -4.87 2.52 -14.17
CA VAL A 303 -4.48 3.92 -14.45
C VAL A 303 -2.96 4.15 -14.46
N PHE A 304 -2.18 3.32 -13.76
CA PHE A 304 -0.72 3.41 -13.78
C PHE A 304 -0.09 2.77 -15.02
N ALA A 305 -0.87 2.06 -15.85
CA ALA A 305 -0.45 1.51 -17.14
C ALA A 305 0.78 0.59 -17.09
N ASN A 306 0.95 -0.20 -16.02
CA ASN A 306 1.92 -1.29 -15.99
C ASN A 306 1.41 -2.43 -16.86
N GLU A 307 2.29 -3.04 -17.67
CA GLU A 307 1.93 -4.17 -18.52
C GLU A 307 1.48 -5.37 -17.67
N GLN A 308 0.38 -6.01 -18.07
CA GLN A 308 -0.17 -7.16 -17.35
C GLN A 308 0.83 -8.30 -17.18
N SER A 309 1.67 -8.55 -18.19
CA SER A 309 2.70 -9.58 -18.12
C SER A 309 3.72 -9.33 -17.00
N TRP A 310 4.08 -8.08 -16.74
CA TRP A 310 5.04 -7.73 -15.67
C TRP A 310 4.47 -8.05 -14.29
N ILE A 311 3.17 -7.80 -14.14
CA ILE A 311 2.43 -8.04 -12.90
C ILE A 311 2.32 -9.55 -12.65
N ILE A 312 1.95 -10.32 -13.67
CA ILE A 312 1.81 -11.78 -13.58
C ILE A 312 3.16 -12.43 -13.25
N ASP A 313 4.23 -12.03 -13.97
CA ASP A 313 5.59 -12.51 -13.69
C ASP A 313 5.99 -12.23 -12.23
N ALA A 314 5.70 -11.02 -11.73
CA ALA A 314 6.02 -10.62 -10.36
C ALA A 314 5.24 -11.41 -9.30
N ILE A 315 3.94 -11.68 -9.51
CA ILE A 315 3.14 -12.53 -8.61
C ILE A 315 3.71 -13.94 -8.59
N ALA A 316 3.98 -14.54 -9.76
CA ALA A 316 4.52 -15.90 -9.85
C ALA A 316 5.86 -16.04 -9.11
N LEU A 317 6.77 -15.08 -9.31
CA LEU A 317 8.06 -15.03 -8.62
C LEU A 317 7.89 -14.90 -7.09
N ALA A 318 7.00 -14.02 -6.63
CA ALA A 318 6.75 -13.82 -5.21
C ALA A 318 6.16 -15.09 -4.56
N VAL A 319 5.19 -15.74 -5.22
CA VAL A 319 4.60 -17.02 -4.77
C VAL A 319 5.67 -18.09 -4.66
N ASN A 320 6.52 -18.25 -5.68
CA ASN A 320 7.59 -19.24 -5.66
C ASN A 320 8.59 -18.98 -4.51
N LYS A 321 8.92 -17.73 -4.22
CA LYS A 321 9.80 -17.38 -3.10
C LYS A 321 9.22 -17.75 -1.73
N CYS A 322 7.90 -17.77 -1.60
CA CYS A 322 7.20 -18.13 -0.37
C CYS A 322 6.73 -19.59 -0.34
N ARG A 323 7.07 -20.42 -1.33
CA ARG A 323 6.46 -21.76 -1.54
C ARG A 323 6.52 -22.71 -0.36
N GLU A 324 7.52 -22.57 0.50
CA GLU A 324 7.73 -23.41 1.70
C GLU A 324 6.96 -22.92 2.93
N PHE A 325 6.21 -21.82 2.82
CA PHE A 325 5.42 -21.24 3.90
C PHE A 325 3.92 -21.51 3.70
N GLU A 326 3.19 -21.68 4.79
CA GLU A 326 1.74 -21.82 4.74
C GLU A 326 1.05 -20.48 4.45
N LEU A 327 0.57 -20.30 3.22
CA LEU A 327 -0.21 -19.13 2.79
C LEU A 327 -1.41 -19.54 1.94
N ASP A 328 -2.51 -18.79 2.08
CA ASP A 328 -3.65 -18.80 1.18
C ASP A 328 -3.67 -17.49 0.41
N VAL A 329 -3.14 -17.51 -0.80
CA VAL A 329 -2.98 -16.35 -1.69
C VAL A 329 -4.22 -16.24 -2.58
N ILE A 330 -4.98 -15.16 -2.42
CA ILE A 330 -6.21 -14.90 -3.18
C ILE A 330 -5.98 -13.71 -4.10
N VAL A 331 -5.88 -13.97 -5.42
CA VAL A 331 -5.78 -12.92 -6.43
C VAL A 331 -7.15 -12.33 -6.70
N VAL A 332 -7.31 -11.02 -6.47
CA VAL A 332 -8.56 -10.28 -6.60
C VAL A 332 -8.67 -9.63 -7.97
N HIS A 333 -9.74 -9.97 -8.68
CA HIS A 333 -10.07 -9.46 -10.01
C HIS A 333 -11.23 -8.48 -9.93
N TYR A 334 -11.23 -7.48 -10.81
CA TYR A 334 -12.30 -6.49 -10.85
C TYR A 334 -13.54 -7.04 -11.58
N LYS A 335 -14.67 -7.12 -10.86
CA LYS A 335 -16.00 -7.58 -11.31
C LYS A 335 -16.13 -9.02 -11.77
N ARG A 336 -15.14 -9.57 -12.47
CA ARG A 336 -15.10 -10.96 -12.95
C ARG A 336 -13.67 -11.48 -12.87
N VAL A 337 -13.51 -12.77 -12.67
CA VAL A 337 -12.20 -13.42 -12.78
C VAL A 337 -11.74 -13.33 -14.24
N ASP A 338 -10.56 -12.76 -14.46
CA ASP A 338 -9.94 -12.74 -15.77
C ASP A 338 -9.26 -14.08 -16.05
N VAL A 339 -9.89 -14.90 -16.88
CA VAL A 339 -9.42 -16.24 -17.25
C VAL A 339 -8.04 -16.19 -17.91
N LYS A 340 -7.72 -15.11 -18.64
CA LYS A 340 -6.39 -14.95 -19.24
C LYS A 340 -5.33 -14.78 -18.15
N VAL A 341 -5.58 -13.94 -17.16
CA VAL A 341 -4.68 -13.75 -16.02
C VAL A 341 -4.51 -15.05 -15.22
N VAL A 342 -5.60 -15.82 -15.02
CA VAL A 342 -5.54 -17.15 -14.37
C VAL A 342 -4.57 -18.06 -15.13
N ASN A 343 -4.83 -18.30 -16.41
CA ASN A 343 -4.03 -19.22 -17.22
C ASN A 343 -2.57 -18.78 -17.35
N GLU A 344 -2.32 -17.47 -17.51
CA GLU A 344 -0.97 -16.93 -17.61
C GLU A 344 -0.21 -17.05 -16.28
N LEU A 345 -0.89 -16.84 -15.15
CA LEU A 345 -0.27 -17.01 -13.82
C LEU A 345 0.02 -18.48 -13.52
N GLU A 346 -0.91 -19.39 -13.78
CA GLU A 346 -0.69 -20.83 -13.64
C GLU A 346 0.50 -21.29 -14.47
N LYS A 347 0.59 -20.85 -15.73
CA LYS A 347 1.72 -21.15 -16.60
C LYS A 347 3.04 -20.58 -16.05
N ALA A 348 3.04 -19.33 -15.57
CA ALA A 348 4.23 -18.69 -15.04
C ALA A 348 4.73 -19.40 -13.76
N MET A 349 3.84 -19.83 -12.89
CA MET A 349 4.19 -20.59 -11.68
C MET A 349 4.75 -21.98 -12.04
N ALA A 350 4.13 -22.70 -12.98
CA ALA A 350 4.63 -24.01 -13.43
C ALA A 350 6.02 -23.96 -14.09
N CYS A 351 6.45 -22.79 -14.59
CA CYS A 351 7.80 -22.59 -15.13
C CYS A 351 8.87 -22.37 -14.04
N LEU A 352 8.47 -22.18 -12.77
CA LEU A 352 9.36 -21.90 -11.64
C LEU A 352 9.54 -23.10 -10.69
N GLU A 353 8.70 -24.13 -10.85
CA GLU A 353 8.84 -25.46 -10.24
C GLU A 353 9.91 -26.27 -10.96
#